data_AF-A0AAE3L419-F1
#
_entry.id   AF-A0AAE3L419-F1
#
_cell.length_a   1.000
_cell.length_b   1.000
_cell.length_c   1.000
_cell.angle_alpha   90.00
_cell.angle_beta   90.00
_cell.angle_gamma   90.00
#
_symmetry.space_group_name_H-M   'P 1'
#
loop_
_entity.id
_entity.type
_entity.pdbx_description
1 polymer ?
#
loop_
_entity_poly.entity_id
_entity_poly.type
_entity_poly.pdbx_seq_one_letter_code
_entity_poly.pdbx_strand_id
1 'polypeptide(L)'
;MLIYDSLEINGFPSIISLVGGGGKSTTMYRFAQELSQKGKKVLVTTTTHLALPKDNEVEKLVIQPDYLKAIEELHSCFEKHFIVGLATTKVREDKIKGISVDWVGKIKEENIADVILVEADGANRKPFKAHASHEPALPEKSDVVIIVVGIDALGKPITEQYVHRPKNILNILHLGEEEQDTILTKEMMAEVILHKKGLLKKVEQESKVFVLINKIDEKSIGQAEELAQIILSRDHPKNFKILLGQVQNPLNPILQRVEEKEKW
;
A
#
# COMPACT_ATOMS: atom_id res chain seq x y z
N MET A 1 13.14 -12.09 4.47
CA MET A 1 12.92 -11.32 5.70
C MET A 1 11.43 -11.00 5.83
N LEU A 2 10.97 -10.69 7.04
CA LEU A 2 9.60 -10.22 7.28
C LEU A 2 9.42 -8.77 6.78
N ILE A 3 8.18 -8.34 6.57
CA ILE A 3 7.87 -6.94 6.24
C ILE A 3 8.28 -6.02 7.39
N TYR A 4 7.98 -6.40 8.63
CA TYR A 4 8.32 -5.66 9.85
C TYR A 4 9.82 -5.32 9.93
N ASP A 5 10.68 -6.32 9.70
CA ASP A 5 12.13 -6.14 9.78
C ASP A 5 12.67 -5.24 8.65
N SER A 6 11.91 -5.08 7.56
CA SER A 6 12.33 -4.32 6.38
C SER A 6 12.04 -2.82 6.47
N LEU A 7 11.02 -2.43 7.25
CA LEU A 7 10.45 -1.07 7.24
C LEU A 7 11.06 -0.12 8.29
N GLU A 8 11.88 -0.61 9.23
CA GLU A 8 12.56 0.21 10.25
C GLU A 8 11.63 1.22 10.96
N ILE A 9 10.54 0.70 11.55
CA ILE A 9 9.56 1.53 12.26
C ILE A 9 10.10 1.85 13.65
N ASN A 10 10.37 3.14 13.89
CA ASN A 10 11.11 3.62 15.06
C ASN A 10 10.22 4.31 16.12
N GLY A 11 8.89 4.29 15.97
CA GLY A 11 7.97 4.95 16.89
C GLY A 11 6.52 4.49 16.75
N PHE A 12 5.78 4.54 17.85
CA PHE A 12 4.35 4.24 17.93
C PHE A 12 3.66 5.33 18.78
N PRO A 13 2.39 5.68 18.49
CA PRO A 13 1.55 5.11 17.44
C PRO A 13 1.99 5.56 16.03
N SER A 14 1.82 4.70 15.02
CA SER A 14 2.21 5.01 13.63
C SER A 14 1.11 4.72 12.61
N ILE A 15 0.94 5.62 11.64
CA ILE A 15 0.09 5.44 10.46
C ILE A 15 0.96 4.95 9.31
N ILE A 16 0.56 3.82 8.73
CA ILE A 16 1.22 3.21 7.59
C ILE A 16 0.21 3.04 6.47
N SER A 17 0.39 3.82 5.40
CA SER A 17 -0.54 3.87 4.29
C SER A 17 -0.04 3.05 3.11
N LEU A 18 -0.89 2.20 2.55
CA LEU A 18 -0.61 1.41 1.36
C LEU A 18 -1.34 2.01 0.15
N VAL A 19 -0.59 2.26 -0.93
CA VAL A 19 -1.08 2.81 -2.21
C VAL A 19 -0.58 1.98 -3.40
N GLY A 20 -1.17 2.16 -4.59
CA GLY A 20 -0.74 1.46 -5.80
C GLY A 20 -1.52 0.18 -6.11
N GLY A 21 -0.87 -0.83 -6.69
CA GLY A 21 -1.48 -2.07 -7.18
C GLY A 21 -0.64 -3.30 -6.86
N GLY A 22 -1.17 -4.51 -7.11
CA GLY A 22 -0.32 -5.72 -7.01
C GLY A 22 -0.14 -6.29 -5.61
N GLY A 23 -1.18 -6.21 -4.77
CA GLY A 23 -1.23 -6.97 -3.51
C GLY A 23 -1.25 -6.12 -2.24
N LYS A 24 -1.75 -4.88 -2.30
CA LYS A 24 -1.91 -3.99 -1.14
C LYS A 24 -2.59 -4.65 0.04
N SER A 25 -3.83 -5.10 -0.11
CA SER A 25 -4.59 -5.71 0.99
C SER A 25 -3.86 -6.95 1.54
N THR A 26 -3.27 -7.77 0.66
CA THR A 26 -2.48 -8.93 1.06
C THR A 26 -1.21 -8.55 1.85
N THR A 27 -0.57 -7.45 1.48
CA THR A 27 0.59 -6.88 2.20
C THR A 27 0.16 -6.33 3.54
N MET A 28 -0.94 -5.57 3.57
CA MET A 28 -1.53 -4.99 4.78
C MET A 28 -1.87 -6.06 5.82
N TYR A 29 -2.62 -7.10 5.44
CA TYR A 29 -3.03 -8.14 6.40
C TYR A 29 -1.84 -8.98 6.88
N ARG A 30 -0.87 -9.30 6.02
CA ARG A 30 0.35 -9.99 6.50
C ARG A 30 1.14 -9.14 7.45
N PHE A 31 1.28 -7.86 7.13
CA PHE A 31 2.01 -6.97 7.98
C PHE A 31 1.31 -6.78 9.33
N ALA A 32 -0.03 -6.77 9.36
CA ALA A 32 -0.80 -6.82 10.60
C ALA A 32 -0.49 -8.07 11.44
N GLN A 33 -0.39 -9.24 10.80
CA GLN A 33 -0.02 -10.50 11.47
C GLN A 33 1.41 -10.49 12.00
N GLU A 34 2.37 -9.96 11.25
CA GLU A 34 3.75 -9.83 11.73
C GLU A 34 3.83 -8.87 12.94
N LEU A 35 3.10 -7.76 12.89
CA LEU A 35 3.03 -6.79 13.98
C LEU A 35 2.34 -7.37 15.24
N SER A 36 1.25 -8.12 15.09
CA SER A 36 0.56 -8.75 16.22
C SER A 36 1.45 -9.80 16.90
N GLN A 37 2.25 -10.54 16.14
CA GLN A 37 3.25 -11.46 16.69
C GLN A 37 4.38 -10.75 17.47
N LYS A 38 4.60 -9.45 17.21
CA LYS A 38 5.46 -8.57 18.01
C LYS A 38 4.72 -7.91 19.18
N GLY A 39 3.48 -8.33 19.47
CA GLY A 39 2.65 -7.84 20.55
C GLY A 39 2.02 -6.47 20.30
N LYS A 40 1.96 -6.00 19.04
CA LYS A 40 1.39 -4.70 18.69
C LYS A 40 -0.12 -4.79 18.47
N LYS A 41 -0.85 -3.79 18.97
CA LYS A 41 -2.25 -3.54 18.64
C LYS A 41 -2.32 -2.87 17.27
N VAL A 42 -2.91 -3.57 16.32
CA VAL A 42 -2.99 -3.15 14.91
C VAL A 42 -4.45 -2.86 14.54
N LEU A 43 -4.70 -1.62 14.15
CA LEU A 43 -5.93 -1.24 13.47
C LEU A 43 -5.73 -1.38 11.96
N VAL A 44 -6.61 -2.13 11.30
CA VAL A 44 -6.65 -2.25 9.85
C VAL A 44 -7.87 -1.53 9.30
N THR A 45 -7.67 -0.65 8.32
CA THR A 45 -8.78 0.08 7.70
C THR A 45 -8.48 0.48 6.25
N THR A 46 -9.42 1.19 5.64
CA THR A 46 -9.25 1.85 4.34
C THR A 46 -9.84 3.26 4.44
N THR A 47 -9.38 4.18 3.60
CA THR A 47 -10.05 5.49 3.40
C THR A 47 -10.97 5.49 2.18
N THR A 48 -11.13 4.34 1.54
CA THR A 48 -11.97 4.15 0.36
C THR A 48 -12.92 2.96 0.57
N HIS A 49 -12.89 1.99 -0.33
CA HIS A 49 -13.61 0.75 -0.19
C HIS A 49 -12.62 -0.41 -0.23
N LEU A 50 -12.87 -1.40 0.61
CA LEU A 50 -12.07 -2.61 0.70
C LEU A 50 -13.00 -3.81 0.54
N ALA A 51 -12.46 -4.92 0.03
CA ALA A 51 -13.16 -6.19 0.14
C ALA A 51 -13.40 -6.51 1.62
N LEU A 52 -14.50 -7.18 1.93
CA LEU A 52 -14.75 -7.65 3.28
C LEU A 52 -13.58 -8.56 3.71
N PRO A 53 -12.92 -8.28 4.84
CA PRO A 53 -11.84 -9.13 5.34
C PRO A 53 -12.34 -10.56 5.56
N LYS A 54 -11.48 -11.53 5.29
CA LYS A 54 -11.73 -12.93 5.64
C LYS A 54 -11.50 -13.16 7.13
N ASP A 55 -12.03 -14.27 7.66
CA ASP A 55 -11.96 -14.63 9.08
C ASP A 55 -10.53 -14.72 9.65
N ASN A 56 -9.52 -14.90 8.80
CA ASN A 56 -8.11 -14.97 9.20
C ASN A 56 -7.31 -13.68 8.92
N GLU A 57 -7.93 -12.67 8.31
CA GLU A 57 -7.25 -11.41 7.95
C GLU A 57 -7.33 -10.38 9.09
N VAL A 58 -8.42 -10.39 9.86
CA VAL A 58 -8.59 -9.62 11.10
C VAL A 58 -9.24 -10.51 12.16
N GLU A 59 -8.93 -10.30 13.44
CA GLU A 59 -9.53 -11.09 14.53
C GLU A 59 -10.94 -10.61 14.87
N LYS A 60 -11.18 -9.31 14.70
CA LYS A 60 -12.48 -8.68 14.89
C LYS A 60 -12.67 -7.56 13.87
N LEU A 61 -13.84 -7.53 13.22
CA LEU A 61 -14.27 -6.40 12.39
C LEU A 61 -15.33 -5.59 13.13
N VAL A 62 -15.05 -4.29 13.31
CA VAL A 62 -15.99 -3.28 13.80
C VAL A 62 -16.57 -2.53 12.60
N ILE A 63 -17.91 -2.51 12.51
CA ILE A 63 -18.64 -1.71 11.50
C ILE A 63 -19.48 -0.71 12.25
N GLN A 64 -18.99 0.52 12.37
CA GLN A 64 -19.61 1.56 13.19
C GLN A 64 -19.50 2.93 12.49
N PRO A 65 -20.64 3.52 12.05
CA PRO A 65 -20.63 4.80 11.34
C PRO A 65 -20.46 6.02 12.27
N ASP A 66 -20.65 5.86 13.57
CA ASP A 66 -20.47 6.92 14.57
C ASP A 66 -19.06 6.86 15.18
N TYR A 67 -18.38 8.02 15.24
CA TYR A 67 -16.98 8.06 15.70
C TYR A 67 -16.83 7.64 17.15
N LEU A 68 -17.64 8.21 18.05
CA LEU A 68 -17.51 7.98 19.49
C LEU A 68 -17.77 6.52 19.83
N LYS A 69 -18.83 5.94 19.23
CA LYS A 69 -19.12 4.51 19.38
C LYS A 69 -18.02 3.62 18.81
N ALA A 70 -17.42 4.02 17.68
CA ALA A 70 -16.32 3.26 17.09
C ALA A 70 -15.12 3.21 18.04
N ILE A 71 -14.77 4.33 18.69
CA ILE A 71 -13.68 4.39 19.67
C ILE A 71 -13.98 3.52 20.89
N GLU A 72 -15.19 3.60 21.45
CA GLU A 72 -15.62 2.74 22.57
C GLU A 72 -15.51 1.24 22.22
N GLU A 73 -15.99 0.83 21.04
CA GLU A 73 -15.89 -0.54 20.56
C GLU A 73 -14.43 -0.96 20.32
N LEU A 74 -13.59 -0.08 19.78
CA LEU A 74 -12.17 -0.36 19.56
C LEU A 74 -11.45 -0.62 20.88
N HIS A 75 -11.67 0.19 21.91
CA HIS A 75 -11.10 -0.04 23.23
C HIS A 75 -11.44 -1.43 23.76
N SER A 76 -12.72 -1.81 23.72
CA SER A 76 -13.16 -3.14 24.16
C SER A 76 -12.57 -4.27 23.31
N CYS A 77 -12.46 -4.08 21.98
CA CYS A 77 -11.87 -5.09 21.11
C CYS A 77 -10.38 -5.30 21.41
N PHE A 78 -9.61 -4.23 21.61
CA PHE A 78 -8.18 -4.30 21.89
C PHE A 78 -7.83 -4.83 23.30
N GLU A 79 -8.81 -5.14 24.15
CA GLU A 79 -8.59 -5.94 25.37
C GLU A 79 -8.40 -7.43 25.07
N LYS A 80 -8.94 -7.91 23.95
CA LYS A 80 -9.00 -9.34 23.60
C LYS A 80 -8.32 -9.68 22.28
N HIS A 81 -8.10 -8.67 21.44
CA HIS A 81 -7.63 -8.83 20.07
C HIS A 81 -6.42 -7.95 19.80
N PHE A 82 -5.49 -8.45 18.98
CA PHE A 82 -4.36 -7.68 18.51
C PHE A 82 -4.60 -7.07 17.13
N ILE A 83 -5.50 -7.65 16.33
CA ILE A 83 -5.81 -7.15 14.99
C ILE A 83 -7.30 -6.86 14.87
N VAL A 84 -7.64 -5.57 14.82
CA VAL A 84 -9.02 -5.10 14.70
C VAL A 84 -9.18 -4.37 13.37
N GLY A 85 -10.19 -4.75 12.59
CA GLY A 85 -10.62 -4.03 11.39
C GLY A 85 -11.66 -2.97 11.75
N LEU A 86 -11.59 -1.78 11.13
CA LEU A 86 -12.62 -0.74 11.28
C LEU A 86 -13.18 -0.28 9.93
N ALA A 87 -14.50 -0.25 9.84
CA ALA A 87 -15.26 0.28 8.71
C ALA A 87 -16.48 1.07 9.19
N THR A 88 -17.02 1.94 8.34
CA THR A 88 -18.24 2.71 8.67
C THR A 88 -19.51 1.96 8.24
N THR A 89 -19.46 1.25 7.11
CA THR A 89 -20.63 0.53 6.60
C THR A 89 -20.25 -0.62 5.67
N LYS A 90 -21.15 -1.59 5.56
CA LYS A 90 -21.11 -2.65 4.57
C LYS A 90 -21.89 -2.20 3.34
N VAL A 91 -21.18 -1.88 2.26
CA VAL A 91 -21.81 -1.36 1.02
C VAL A 91 -22.37 -2.47 0.14
N ARG A 92 -21.82 -3.68 0.24
CA ARG A 92 -22.27 -4.92 -0.42
C ARG A 92 -21.90 -6.12 0.44
N GLU A 93 -22.37 -7.31 0.09
CA GLU A 93 -22.06 -8.56 0.81
C GLU A 93 -20.56 -8.80 1.00
N ASP A 94 -19.75 -8.42 0.00
CA ASP A 94 -18.31 -8.66 -0.08
C ASP A 94 -17.48 -7.36 0.04
N LYS A 95 -18.09 -6.24 0.40
CA LYS A 95 -17.44 -4.92 0.30
C LYS A 95 -17.84 -3.97 1.41
N ILE A 96 -16.83 -3.34 2.00
CA ILE A 96 -16.96 -2.35 3.08
C ILE A 96 -16.49 -0.97 2.62
N LYS A 97 -17.07 0.07 3.22
CA LYS A 97 -16.57 1.44 3.14
C LYS A 97 -15.81 1.74 4.43
N GLY A 98 -14.58 2.20 4.30
CA GLY A 98 -13.76 2.51 5.46
C GLY A 98 -14.08 3.85 6.11
N ILE A 99 -13.09 4.42 6.79
CA ILE A 99 -13.21 5.63 7.60
C ILE A 99 -12.65 6.86 6.88
N SER A 100 -12.94 8.05 7.36
CA SER A 100 -12.34 9.27 6.81
C SER A 100 -10.86 9.40 7.20
N VAL A 101 -10.09 10.18 6.43
CA VAL A 101 -8.70 10.53 6.80
C VAL A 101 -8.63 11.26 8.15
N ASP A 102 -9.66 12.03 8.49
CA ASP A 102 -9.80 12.71 9.79
C ASP A 102 -9.90 11.71 10.96
N TRP A 103 -10.69 10.64 10.81
CA TRP A 103 -10.76 9.59 11.82
C TRP A 103 -9.41 8.90 12.04
N VAL A 104 -8.66 8.61 10.96
CA VAL A 104 -7.33 8.00 11.06
C VAL A 104 -6.40 8.87 11.93
N GLY A 105 -6.39 10.19 11.69
CA GLY A 105 -5.61 11.14 12.46
C GLY A 105 -5.99 11.16 13.95
N LYS A 106 -7.28 11.27 14.25
CA LYS A 106 -7.78 11.31 15.64
C LYS A 106 -7.49 10.01 16.39
N ILE A 107 -7.67 8.85 15.76
CA ILE A 107 -7.35 7.55 16.36
C ILE A 107 -5.86 7.45 16.73
N LYS A 108 -4.96 8.00 15.91
CA LYS A 108 -3.52 8.08 16.24
C LYS A 108 -3.29 9.00 17.45
N GLU A 109 -3.90 10.19 17.44
CA GLU A 109 -3.74 11.19 18.50
C GLU A 109 -4.29 10.70 19.86
N GLU A 110 -5.35 9.90 19.84
CA GLU A 110 -5.94 9.24 21.01
C GLU A 110 -5.19 7.95 21.44
N ASN A 111 -4.16 7.55 20.69
CA ASN A 111 -3.32 6.37 20.97
C ASN A 111 -4.11 5.06 21.15
N ILE A 112 -5.14 4.85 20.32
CA ILE A 112 -6.04 3.69 20.40
C ILE A 112 -5.35 2.38 19.98
N ALA A 113 -4.43 2.47 19.02
CA ALA A 113 -3.67 1.34 18.48
C ALA A 113 -2.20 1.74 18.31
N ASP A 114 -1.28 0.79 18.46
CA ASP A 114 0.15 1.02 18.20
C ASP A 114 0.39 1.30 16.72
N VAL A 115 -0.32 0.62 15.83
CA VAL A 115 -0.18 0.78 14.38
C VAL A 115 -1.54 0.86 13.71
N ILE A 116 -1.68 1.83 12.80
CA ILE A 116 -2.86 1.99 11.95
C ILE A 116 -2.43 1.73 10.51
N LEU A 117 -2.84 0.59 9.97
CA LEU A 117 -2.62 0.23 8.57
C LEU A 117 -3.81 0.68 7.72
N VAL A 118 -3.53 1.46 6.67
CA VAL A 118 -4.57 2.09 5.84
C VAL A 118 -4.38 1.74 4.38
N GLU A 119 -5.34 1.06 3.75
CA GLU A 119 -5.40 1.03 2.29
C GLU A 119 -6.01 2.33 1.76
N ALA A 120 -5.20 3.18 1.12
CA ALA A 120 -5.55 4.56 0.79
C ALA A 120 -6.05 4.78 -0.65
N ASP A 121 -6.14 3.73 -1.46
CA ASP A 121 -6.64 3.79 -2.83
C ASP A 121 -7.18 2.45 -3.39
N GLY A 122 -8.07 2.54 -4.39
CA GLY A 122 -8.60 1.36 -5.08
C GLY A 122 -7.76 0.97 -6.30
N ALA A 123 -7.47 -0.33 -6.46
CA ALA A 123 -6.76 -0.84 -7.65
C ALA A 123 -7.51 -1.91 -8.45
N ASN A 124 -8.72 -2.28 -8.02
CA ASN A 124 -9.52 -3.34 -8.65
C ASN A 124 -8.74 -4.64 -8.93
N ARG A 125 -7.90 -5.05 -7.96
CA ARG A 125 -7.02 -6.25 -8.02
C ARG A 125 -5.99 -6.23 -9.14
N LYS A 126 -5.76 -5.09 -9.81
CA LYS A 126 -4.74 -4.96 -10.86
C LYS A 126 -3.34 -4.87 -10.27
N PRO A 127 -2.32 -5.40 -10.97
CA PRO A 127 -0.92 -5.35 -10.56
C PRO A 127 -0.33 -3.95 -10.55
N PHE A 128 -0.77 -3.07 -11.45
CA PHE A 128 -0.23 -1.73 -11.59
C PHE A 128 -1.32 -0.71 -11.89
N LYS A 129 -1.05 0.56 -11.59
CA LYS A 129 -2.04 1.64 -11.75
C LYS A 129 -1.42 3.02 -11.80
N ALA A 130 -2.24 4.01 -12.16
CA ALA A 130 -2.04 5.41 -11.79
C ALA A 130 -3.21 5.92 -10.90
N HIS A 131 -2.94 6.93 -10.08
CA HIS A 131 -3.97 7.55 -9.24
C HIS A 131 -4.97 8.36 -10.07
N ALA A 132 -6.24 8.35 -9.64
CA ALA A 132 -7.25 9.29 -10.11
C ALA A 132 -6.98 10.70 -9.57
N SER A 133 -7.72 11.71 -10.08
CA SER A 133 -7.63 13.10 -9.60
C SER A 133 -7.89 13.24 -8.09
N HIS A 134 -8.84 12.49 -7.54
CA HIS A 134 -9.18 12.51 -6.11
C HIS A 134 -8.28 11.60 -5.24
N GLU A 135 -7.55 10.66 -5.86
CA GLU A 135 -6.68 9.73 -5.15
C GLU A 135 -5.22 10.21 -5.03
N PRO A 136 -4.43 9.64 -4.09
CA PRO A 136 -4.89 8.76 -3.01
C PRO A 136 -5.66 9.55 -1.94
N ALA A 137 -6.46 8.84 -1.15
CA ALA A 137 -7.08 9.38 0.06
C ALA A 137 -6.13 9.15 1.25
N LEU A 138 -4.92 9.72 1.14
CA LEU A 138 -3.84 9.57 2.10
C LEU A 138 -4.10 10.45 3.34
N PRO A 139 -3.93 9.94 4.58
CA PRO A 139 -3.90 10.77 5.78
C PRO A 139 -2.69 11.72 5.79
N GLU A 140 -2.87 12.97 6.22
CA GLU A 140 -1.87 14.06 6.30
C GLU A 140 -0.69 13.78 7.26
N LYS A 141 -0.68 12.65 7.98
CA LYS A 141 0.40 12.28 8.90
C LYS A 141 0.80 10.82 8.74
N SER A 142 0.82 10.34 7.49
CA SER A 142 1.31 8.99 7.18
C SER A 142 2.82 8.93 7.43
N ASP A 143 3.23 8.27 8.52
CA ASP A 143 4.64 8.17 8.88
C ASP A 143 5.40 7.30 7.87
N VAL A 144 4.72 6.28 7.34
CA VAL A 144 5.23 5.38 6.32
C VAL A 144 4.21 5.26 5.18
N VAL A 145 4.67 5.37 3.94
CA VAL A 145 3.90 5.07 2.74
C VAL A 145 4.53 3.90 2.00
N ILE A 146 3.77 2.83 1.80
CA ILE A 146 4.16 1.66 1.02
C ILE A 146 3.45 1.72 -0.32
N ILE A 147 4.19 2.05 -1.37
CA ILE A 147 3.74 1.98 -2.76
C ILE A 147 3.92 0.54 -3.21
N VAL A 148 2.82 -0.19 -3.42
CA VAL A 148 2.88 -1.55 -3.93
C VAL A 148 2.73 -1.52 -5.44
N VAL A 149 3.56 -2.30 -6.13
CA VAL A 149 3.46 -2.54 -7.58
C VAL A 149 3.71 -4.02 -7.85
N GLY A 150 2.93 -4.65 -8.72
CA GLY A 150 3.12 -6.03 -9.15
C GLY A 150 4.02 -6.11 -10.37
N ILE A 151 5.10 -6.89 -10.31
CA ILE A 151 6.02 -7.07 -11.45
C ILE A 151 5.35 -7.78 -12.64
N ASP A 152 4.25 -8.50 -12.40
CA ASP A 152 3.42 -9.17 -13.41
C ASP A 152 2.67 -8.22 -14.36
N ALA A 153 2.72 -6.90 -14.12
CA ALA A 153 2.29 -5.88 -15.08
C ALA A 153 3.33 -5.61 -16.18
N LEU A 154 4.61 -5.90 -15.92
CA LEU A 154 5.68 -5.67 -16.89
C LEU A 154 5.46 -6.53 -18.14
N GLY A 155 5.66 -5.94 -19.31
CA GLY A 155 5.45 -6.65 -20.57
C GLY A 155 3.97 -6.86 -20.91
N LYS A 156 3.04 -6.23 -20.18
CA LYS A 156 1.61 -6.23 -20.51
C LYS A 156 1.18 -4.93 -21.18
N PRO A 157 0.17 -4.97 -22.07
CA PRO A 157 -0.44 -3.76 -22.63
C PRO A 157 -1.02 -2.82 -21.57
N ILE A 158 -0.99 -1.51 -21.81
CA ILE A 158 -1.59 -0.48 -20.95
C ILE A 158 -3.12 -0.42 -21.18
N THR A 159 -3.81 -1.51 -20.85
CA THR A 159 -5.26 -1.65 -20.99
C THR A 159 -5.93 -1.96 -19.66
N GLU A 160 -7.25 -1.74 -19.55
CA GLU A 160 -8.04 -2.07 -18.36
C GLU A 160 -7.98 -3.56 -17.98
N GLN A 161 -7.53 -4.42 -18.90
CA GLN A 161 -7.28 -5.83 -18.61
C GLN A 161 -6.11 -6.01 -17.64
N TYR A 162 -5.03 -5.22 -17.77
CA TYR A 162 -3.77 -5.46 -17.06
C TYR A 162 -3.44 -4.39 -16.03
N VAL A 163 -3.87 -3.15 -16.24
CA VAL A 163 -3.61 -2.03 -15.32
C VAL A 163 -4.92 -1.39 -14.89
N HIS A 164 -4.90 -0.64 -13.78
CA HIS A 164 -6.04 0.16 -13.37
C HIS A 164 -5.84 1.62 -13.79
N ARG A 165 -6.82 2.15 -14.52
CA ARG A 165 -6.80 3.51 -15.09
C ARG A 165 -5.69 3.71 -16.15
N PRO A 166 -5.71 2.93 -17.24
CA PRO A 166 -4.76 3.06 -18.34
C PRO A 166 -4.69 4.48 -18.89
N LYS A 167 -5.82 5.19 -19.03
CA LYS A 167 -5.84 6.59 -19.49
C LYS A 167 -4.95 7.51 -18.65
N ASN A 168 -4.90 7.31 -17.34
CA ASN A 168 -4.05 8.11 -16.45
C ASN A 168 -2.58 7.74 -16.61
N ILE A 169 -2.27 6.46 -16.88
CA ILE A 169 -0.92 6.01 -17.20
C ILE A 169 -0.45 6.63 -18.52
N LEU A 170 -1.26 6.52 -19.59
CA LEU A 170 -0.96 7.11 -20.90
C LEU A 170 -0.70 8.62 -20.79
N ASN A 171 -1.54 9.34 -20.03
CA ASN A 171 -1.35 10.77 -19.80
C ASN A 171 -0.03 11.12 -19.07
N ILE A 172 0.41 10.29 -18.12
CA ILE A 172 1.71 10.46 -17.45
C ILE A 172 2.86 10.20 -18.42
N LEU A 173 2.69 9.22 -19.30
CA LEU A 173 3.69 8.82 -20.29
C LEU A 173 3.66 9.69 -21.57
N HIS A 174 2.77 10.67 -21.64
CA HIS A 174 2.53 11.51 -22.81
C HIS A 174 2.16 10.72 -24.09
N LEU A 175 1.40 9.64 -23.92
CA LEU A 175 0.88 8.79 -24.99
C LEU A 175 -0.58 9.11 -25.29
N GLY A 176 -0.98 8.95 -26.56
CA GLY A 176 -2.36 9.09 -27.03
C GLY A 176 -3.27 7.94 -26.57
N GLU A 177 -4.60 8.12 -26.66
CA GLU A 177 -5.56 7.05 -26.30
C GLU A 177 -5.48 5.86 -27.26
N GLU A 178 -5.11 6.12 -28.51
CA GLU A 178 -4.85 5.14 -29.56
C GLU A 178 -3.64 4.23 -29.24
N GLU A 179 -2.79 4.62 -28.29
CA GLU A 179 -1.60 3.88 -27.87
C GLU A 179 -1.83 2.96 -26.66
N GLN A 180 -3.09 2.67 -26.30
CA GLN A 180 -3.43 1.82 -25.14
C GLN A 180 -2.86 0.39 -25.21
N ASP A 181 -2.51 -0.11 -26.40
CA ASP A 181 -1.88 -1.42 -26.57
C ASP A 181 -0.35 -1.39 -26.39
N THR A 182 0.22 -0.21 -26.09
CA THR A 182 1.63 -0.05 -25.77
C THR A 182 2.02 -0.99 -24.63
N ILE A 183 3.12 -1.71 -24.83
CA ILE A 183 3.66 -2.65 -23.85
C ILE A 183 4.34 -1.86 -22.73
N LEU A 184 3.88 -2.06 -21.50
CA LEU A 184 4.43 -1.42 -20.32
C LEU A 184 5.88 -1.88 -20.09
N THR A 185 6.83 -0.94 -20.27
CA THR A 185 8.27 -1.18 -20.04
C THR A 185 8.69 -0.81 -18.62
N LYS A 186 9.92 -1.16 -18.22
CA LYS A 186 10.46 -0.80 -16.89
C LYS A 186 10.60 0.72 -16.75
N GLU A 187 11.01 1.40 -17.81
CA GLU A 187 11.17 2.84 -17.87
C GLU A 187 9.84 3.56 -17.69
N MET A 188 8.77 3.02 -18.29
CA MET A 188 7.40 3.52 -18.13
C MET A 188 6.87 3.27 -16.72
N MET A 189 7.12 2.09 -16.15
CA MET A 189 6.75 1.80 -14.76
C MET A 189 7.45 2.75 -13.79
N ALA A 190 8.77 2.93 -13.94
CA ALA A 190 9.54 3.86 -13.11
C ALA A 190 9.03 5.29 -13.22
N GLU A 191 8.68 5.73 -14.44
CA GLU A 191 8.08 7.05 -14.66
C GLU A 191 6.78 7.20 -13.89
N VAL A 192 5.84 6.26 -14.03
CA VAL A 192 4.55 6.32 -13.34
C VAL A 192 4.70 6.20 -11.81
N ILE A 193 5.69 5.45 -11.31
CA ILE A 193 5.98 5.34 -9.88
C ILE A 193 6.42 6.70 -9.33
N LEU A 194 7.39 7.35 -10.00
CA LEU A 194 8.06 8.56 -9.51
C LEU A 194 7.34 9.86 -9.87
N HIS A 195 6.44 9.83 -10.87
CA HIS A 195 5.81 11.05 -11.35
C HIS A 195 4.89 11.69 -10.28
N LYS A 196 4.85 13.03 -10.22
CA LYS A 196 4.05 13.80 -9.23
C LYS A 196 2.54 13.56 -9.31
N LYS A 197 2.05 13.17 -10.49
CA LYS A 197 0.65 12.73 -10.72
C LYS A 197 0.50 11.20 -10.70
N GLY A 198 1.62 10.49 -10.60
CA GLY A 198 1.75 9.04 -10.50
C GLY A 198 1.61 8.57 -9.05
N LEU A 199 2.35 7.54 -8.65
CA LEU A 199 2.18 6.88 -7.33
C LEU A 199 2.77 7.65 -6.14
N LEU A 200 3.62 8.65 -6.38
CA LEU A 200 4.08 9.59 -5.36
C LEU A 200 3.11 10.76 -5.10
N LYS A 201 1.96 10.78 -5.76
CA LYS A 201 0.98 11.86 -5.59
C LYS A 201 0.49 11.95 -4.14
N LYS A 202 0.53 13.17 -3.57
CA LYS A 202 0.17 13.49 -2.17
C LYS A 202 1.04 12.81 -1.09
N VAL A 203 2.17 12.21 -1.45
CA VAL A 203 3.14 11.73 -0.45
C VAL A 203 3.93 12.94 0.05
N GLU A 204 3.99 13.11 1.37
CA GLU A 204 4.70 14.20 2.03
C GLU A 204 6.21 13.93 2.07
N GLN A 205 7.02 15.00 2.21
CA GLN A 205 8.48 14.87 2.16
C GLN A 205 9.05 14.15 3.40
N GLU A 206 8.35 14.30 4.52
CA GLU A 206 8.69 13.76 5.83
C GLU A 206 8.37 12.27 5.94
N SER A 207 7.43 11.77 5.15
CA SER A 207 7.06 10.34 5.12
C SER A 207 8.25 9.47 4.72
N LYS A 208 8.43 8.34 5.41
CA LYS A 208 9.27 7.26 4.89
C LYS A 208 8.53 6.56 3.76
N VAL A 209 9.16 6.44 2.60
CA VAL A 209 8.55 5.85 1.40
C VAL A 209 9.22 4.54 1.07
N PHE A 210 8.42 3.49 0.90
CA PHE A 210 8.87 2.19 0.41
C PHE A 210 8.15 1.85 -0.89
N VAL A 211 8.89 1.52 -1.94
CA VAL A 211 8.31 0.87 -3.12
C VAL A 211 8.47 -0.63 -2.98
N LEU A 212 7.37 -1.34 -2.82
CA LEU A 212 7.33 -2.79 -2.81
C LEU A 212 7.02 -3.31 -4.22
N ILE A 213 8.06 -3.79 -4.91
CA ILE A 213 7.92 -4.54 -6.15
C ILE A 213 7.57 -5.99 -5.78
N ASN A 214 6.28 -6.31 -5.89
CA ASN A 214 5.69 -7.55 -5.41
C ASN A 214 5.45 -8.57 -6.55
N LYS A 215 5.08 -9.79 -6.14
CA LYS A 215 4.77 -10.95 -7.01
C LYS A 215 5.98 -11.43 -7.82
N ILE A 216 7.15 -11.28 -7.24
CA ILE A 216 8.38 -11.81 -7.83
C ILE A 216 8.36 -13.33 -7.72
N ASP A 217 8.81 -13.97 -8.78
CA ASP A 217 9.14 -15.38 -8.88
C ASP A 217 10.56 -15.54 -9.42
N GLU A 218 11.03 -16.78 -9.59
CA GLU A 218 12.37 -17.08 -10.08
C GLU A 218 12.68 -16.45 -11.45
N LYS A 219 11.66 -16.21 -12.28
CA LYS A 219 11.83 -15.68 -13.65
C LYS A 219 11.85 -14.16 -13.68
N SER A 220 11.21 -13.51 -12.70
CA SER A 220 11.02 -12.06 -12.66
C SER A 220 11.98 -11.33 -11.73
N ILE A 221 12.77 -12.04 -10.90
CA ILE A 221 13.70 -11.42 -9.96
C ILE A 221 14.67 -10.44 -10.64
N GLY A 222 15.32 -10.84 -11.74
CA GLY A 222 16.22 -9.96 -12.48
C GLY A 222 15.50 -8.74 -13.08
N GLN A 223 14.25 -8.91 -13.54
CA GLN A 223 13.46 -7.79 -14.04
C GLN A 223 13.08 -6.80 -12.94
N ALA A 224 12.80 -7.30 -11.73
CA ALA A 224 12.48 -6.48 -10.57
C ALA A 224 13.72 -5.73 -10.04
N GLU A 225 14.89 -6.37 -10.04
CA GLU A 225 16.17 -5.74 -9.73
C GLU A 225 16.49 -4.61 -10.73
N GLU A 226 16.36 -4.87 -12.04
CA GLU A 226 16.56 -3.86 -13.06
C GLU A 226 15.60 -2.67 -12.90
N LEU A 227 14.30 -2.94 -12.64
CA LEU A 227 13.32 -1.88 -12.38
C LEU A 227 13.72 -1.07 -11.14
N ALA A 228 14.15 -1.73 -10.06
CA ALA A 228 14.62 -1.05 -8.85
C ALA A 228 15.83 -0.14 -9.14
N GLN A 229 16.80 -0.60 -9.93
CA GLN A 229 17.94 0.21 -10.35
C GLN A 229 17.52 1.42 -11.19
N ILE A 230 16.57 1.25 -12.12
CA ILE A 230 16.04 2.36 -12.91
C ILE A 230 15.38 3.40 -12.00
N ILE A 231 14.58 2.97 -11.02
CA ILE A 231 13.91 3.88 -10.06
C ILE A 231 14.96 4.64 -9.23
N LEU A 232 15.96 3.96 -8.67
CA LEU A 232 17.03 4.58 -7.86
C LEU A 232 17.98 5.46 -8.68
N SER A 233 18.02 5.31 -10.01
CA SER A 233 18.84 6.17 -10.89
C SER A 233 18.18 7.52 -11.22
N ARG A 234 16.92 7.72 -10.85
CA ARG A 234 16.11 8.92 -11.13
C ARG A 234 15.90 9.76 -9.88
N ASP A 235 15.39 10.98 -10.05
CA ASP A 235 15.00 11.83 -8.92
C ASP A 235 13.87 11.17 -8.11
N HIS A 236 14.07 11.04 -6.80
CA HIS A 236 13.14 10.42 -5.88
C HIS A 236 13.23 11.06 -4.48
N PRO A 237 12.24 10.85 -3.59
CA PRO A 237 12.28 11.38 -2.23
C PRO A 237 13.54 10.93 -1.47
N LYS A 238 13.96 11.72 -0.47
CA LYS A 238 15.15 11.40 0.35
C LYS A 238 14.97 10.14 1.20
N ASN A 239 13.79 9.97 1.80
CA ASN A 239 13.48 8.83 2.67
C ASN A 239 12.88 7.67 1.86
N PHE A 240 13.49 7.30 0.74
CA PHE A 240 12.94 6.38 -0.24
C PHE A 240 13.75 5.08 -0.30
N LYS A 241 13.08 3.94 -0.18
CA LYS A 241 13.69 2.60 -0.23
C LYS A 241 12.89 1.67 -1.13
N ILE A 242 13.54 0.68 -1.72
CA ILE A 242 12.88 -0.32 -2.56
C ILE A 242 12.98 -1.70 -1.92
N LEU A 243 11.84 -2.39 -1.90
CA LEU A 243 11.71 -3.77 -1.44
C LEU A 243 11.29 -4.65 -2.61
N LEU A 244 12.01 -5.75 -2.79
CA LEU A 244 11.64 -6.82 -3.71
C LEU A 244 10.94 -7.91 -2.90
N GLY A 245 9.72 -8.27 -3.29
CA GLY A 245 8.89 -9.15 -2.48
C GLY A 245 8.07 -10.17 -3.26
N GLN A 246 7.76 -11.24 -2.54
CA GLN A 246 6.72 -12.20 -2.88
C GLN A 246 5.87 -12.37 -1.63
N VAL A 247 5.05 -11.36 -1.34
CA VAL A 247 4.29 -11.26 -0.07
C VAL A 247 3.45 -12.50 0.20
N GLN A 248 3.04 -13.24 -0.83
CA GLN A 248 2.31 -14.49 -0.65
C GLN A 248 3.09 -15.61 0.05
N ASN A 249 4.43 -15.58 0.00
CA ASN A 249 5.29 -16.48 0.74
C ASN A 249 5.29 -16.09 2.23
N PRO A 250 4.71 -16.90 3.12
CA PRO A 250 4.56 -16.54 4.53
C PRO A 250 5.89 -16.57 5.30
N LEU A 251 6.90 -17.29 4.82
CA LEU A 251 8.20 -17.41 5.47
C LEU A 251 9.16 -16.31 5.01
N ASN A 252 9.03 -15.89 3.76
CA ASN A 252 9.94 -14.94 3.13
C ASN A 252 9.20 -13.93 2.24
N PRO A 253 8.36 -13.05 2.82
CA PRO A 253 7.55 -12.12 2.04
C PRO A 253 8.39 -11.06 1.34
N ILE A 254 9.53 -10.67 1.93
CA ILE A 254 10.51 -9.75 1.33
C ILE A 254 11.78 -10.55 1.02
N LEU A 255 12.14 -10.54 -0.27
CA LEU A 255 13.30 -11.27 -0.81
C LEU A 255 14.58 -10.46 -0.63
N GLN A 256 14.50 -9.16 -0.89
CA GLN A 256 15.66 -8.27 -0.90
C GLN A 256 15.23 -6.84 -0.65
N ARG A 257 16.11 -6.09 0.01
CA ARG A 257 16.06 -4.64 0.05
C ARG A 257 17.12 -4.08 -0.89
N VAL A 258 16.71 -3.18 -1.78
CA VAL A 258 17.60 -2.54 -2.75
C VAL A 258 17.89 -1.14 -2.24
N GLU A 259 19.16 -0.87 -2.03
CA GLU A 259 19.66 0.42 -1.58
C GLU A 259 20.44 1.09 -2.71
N GLU A 260 20.53 2.41 -2.69
CA GLU A 260 21.46 3.11 -3.57
C GLU A 260 22.86 2.57 -3.32
N LYS A 261 23.58 2.21 -4.39
CA LYS A 261 25.02 2.00 -4.25
C LYS A 261 25.60 3.34 -3.83
N GLU A 262 26.30 3.38 -2.69
CA GLU A 262 27.09 4.55 -2.31
C GLU A 262 27.93 4.96 -3.53
N LYS A 263 27.73 6.20 -4.01
CA LYS A 263 28.59 6.76 -5.04
C LYS A 263 29.94 7.03 -4.35
N TRP A 264 30.91 6.16 -4.60
CA TRP A 264 32.31 6.32 -4.17
C TRP A 264 32.94 7.53 -4.84
#